data_AF-A0A2V7ZH35-F1
#
_entry.id   AF-A0A2V7ZH35-F1
#
_cell.length_a   1.000
_cell.length_b   1.000
_cell.length_c   1.000
_cell.angle_alpha   90.00
_cell.angle_beta   90.00
_cell.angle_gamma   90.00
#
_symmetry.space_group_name_H-M   'P 1'
#
loop_
_entity.id
_entity.type
_entity.pdbx_description
1 polymer ?
#
loop_
_entity_poly.entity_id
_entity_poly.type
_entity_poly.pdbx_seq_one_letter_code
_entity_poly.pdbx_strand_id
1 'polypeptide(L)'
;MPYPAGVTNDIIAVTDSGLGIGYGAPGTFLGHPDGRDRYTQRASLSYVTGSHNFKTGFQTEELNTNAYTRVNGDVTYTFRNGTPISITQRATPYLLIARSKADLGAYAQDQWKVSNKVTLNLGIRWDYFNGYVPAQRAGFGQDTDGYYAGASTVNPWLGQRTFDPVDHVPNWKDWSLETARRRSRCRWVVTWPNWGRRFRSRPIPSRHRSRLSLVDGPTAIEITFPTAISVISRATESAPPSATRTSERTILWRLGTIRRC
;
A
#
# COMPACT_ATOMS: atom_id res chain seq x y z
N MET A 1 -9.59 26.66 21.87
CA MET A 1 -10.88 27.39 22.02
C MET A 1 -10.94 27.95 23.43
N PRO A 2 -11.29 29.23 23.63
CA PRO A 2 -11.68 29.69 24.96
C PRO A 2 -12.90 28.89 25.40
N TYR A 3 -13.10 28.73 26.71
CA TYR A 3 -14.19 27.94 27.27
C TYR A 3 -15.55 28.30 26.64
N PRO A 4 -16.48 27.33 26.51
CA PRO A 4 -17.88 27.64 26.18
C PRO A 4 -18.41 28.73 27.12
N ALA A 5 -19.30 29.59 26.63
CA ALA A 5 -19.85 30.68 27.44
C ALA A 5 -20.44 30.13 28.75
N GLY A 6 -19.99 30.71 29.88
CA GLY A 6 -20.40 30.29 31.23
C GLY A 6 -19.57 29.15 31.84
N VAL A 7 -18.61 28.57 31.11
CA VAL A 7 -17.67 27.57 31.65
C VAL A 7 -16.39 28.26 32.12
N THR A 8 -16.03 28.09 33.39
CA THR A 8 -14.78 28.61 33.97
C THR A 8 -13.74 27.50 34.16
N ASN A 9 -12.53 27.84 34.60
CA ASN A 9 -11.46 26.88 34.91
C ASN A 9 -11.82 25.85 36.00
N ASP A 10 -12.85 26.15 36.81
CA ASP A 10 -13.25 25.39 38.00
C ASP A 10 -14.43 24.44 37.75
N ILE A 11 -15.11 24.59 36.61
CA ILE A 11 -16.22 23.70 36.26
C ILE A 11 -15.65 22.38 35.75
N ILE A 12 -16.03 21.29 36.40
CA ILE A 12 -15.58 19.93 36.06
C ILE A 12 -16.47 19.34 34.97
N ALA A 13 -15.88 18.52 34.11
CA ALA A 13 -16.62 17.74 33.11
C ALA A 13 -17.33 16.56 33.78
N VAL A 14 -18.63 16.41 33.50
CA VAL A 14 -19.44 15.30 33.99
C VAL A 14 -20.07 14.56 32.82
N THR A 15 -20.02 13.24 32.84
CA THR A 15 -20.75 12.37 31.90
C THR A 15 -21.70 11.47 32.68
N ASP A 16 -23.00 11.57 32.41
CA ASP A 16 -24.00 10.66 32.96
C ASP A 16 -24.25 9.51 31.97
N SER A 17 -23.76 8.33 32.34
CA SER A 17 -23.88 7.11 31.54
C SER A 17 -25.28 6.51 31.53
N GLY A 18 -26.12 6.81 32.53
CA GLY A 18 -27.49 6.30 32.60
C GLY A 18 -28.46 7.13 31.75
N LEU A 19 -28.22 8.44 31.68
CA LEU A 19 -29.00 9.38 30.88
C LEU A 19 -28.41 9.60 29.47
N GLY A 20 -27.16 9.21 29.24
CA GLY A 20 -26.46 9.39 27.96
C GLY A 20 -26.09 10.84 27.66
N ILE A 21 -25.93 11.68 28.69
CA ILE A 21 -25.67 13.13 28.56
C ILE A 21 -24.33 13.52 29.19
N GLY A 22 -23.72 14.59 28.69
CA GLY A 22 -22.56 15.25 29.33
C GLY A 22 -22.87 16.71 29.62
N TYR A 23 -22.38 17.22 30.75
CA TYR A 23 -22.59 18.60 31.19
C TYR A 23 -21.39 19.14 31.98
N GLY A 24 -21.38 20.46 32.20
CA GLY A 24 -20.25 21.17 32.80
C GLY A 24 -19.21 21.52 31.74
N ALA A 25 -17.94 21.25 32.04
CA ALA A 25 -16.85 21.48 31.09
C ALA A 25 -16.70 20.35 30.06
N PRO A 26 -16.08 20.62 28.89
CA PRO A 26 -15.50 19.59 28.04
C PRO A 26 -14.56 18.64 28.79
N GLY A 27 -14.64 17.34 28.49
CA GLY A 27 -13.82 16.30 29.13
C GLY A 27 -12.31 16.41 28.87
N THR A 28 -11.92 17.14 27.83
CA THR A 28 -10.53 17.50 27.51
C THR A 28 -10.50 18.80 26.73
N PHE A 29 -9.52 19.66 27.04
CA PHE A 29 -9.23 20.86 26.27
C PHE A 29 -7.89 20.73 25.55
N LEU A 30 -7.93 20.96 24.25
CA LEU A 30 -6.75 21.35 23.48
C LEU A 30 -6.48 22.82 23.79
N GLY A 31 -5.36 23.07 24.46
CA GLY A 31 -4.90 24.39 24.81
C GLY A 31 -3.84 24.91 23.86
N HIS A 32 -3.11 25.93 24.31
CA HIS A 32 -2.03 26.52 23.51
C HIS A 32 -0.70 26.44 24.29
N PRO A 33 0.41 26.08 23.62
CA PRO A 33 0.55 25.88 22.16
C PRO A 33 -0.07 24.58 21.61
N ASP A 34 -0.70 24.65 20.43
CA ASP A 34 -1.19 23.50 19.63
C ASP A 34 -0.70 23.62 18.17
N GLY A 35 0.60 23.82 18.01
CA GLY A 35 1.25 23.97 16.71
C GLY A 35 1.68 22.61 16.14
N ARG A 36 1.34 22.35 14.88
CA ARG A 36 1.75 21.14 14.15
C ARG A 36 2.30 21.53 12.79
N ASP A 37 3.58 21.81 12.74
CA ASP A 37 4.25 22.24 11.52
C ASP A 37 4.85 21.04 10.80
N ARG A 38 4.69 21.03 9.48
CA ARG A 38 5.18 19.97 8.60
C ARG A 38 5.87 20.57 7.41
N TYR A 39 7.16 20.27 7.25
CA TYR A 39 7.97 20.75 6.15
C TYR A 39 8.25 19.59 5.21
N THR A 40 7.81 19.70 3.95
CA THR A 40 7.96 18.62 2.97
C THR A 40 8.72 19.14 1.76
N GLN A 41 9.78 18.43 1.38
CA GLN A 41 10.53 18.68 0.15
C GLN A 41 10.48 17.43 -0.73
N ARG A 42 10.31 17.63 -2.03
CA ARG A 42 10.30 16.52 -3.00
C ARG A 42 10.94 16.94 -4.31
N ALA A 43 11.64 16.02 -4.94
CA ALA A 43 12.16 16.18 -6.29
C ALA A 43 12.03 14.87 -7.05
N SER A 44 11.80 14.97 -8.36
CA SER A 44 11.76 13.82 -9.25
C SER A 44 12.32 14.17 -10.61
N LEU A 45 13.07 13.25 -11.19
CA LEU A 45 13.64 13.35 -12.51
C LEU A 45 13.28 12.11 -13.32
N SER A 46 12.87 12.32 -14.57
CA SER A 46 12.64 11.26 -15.54
C SER A 46 13.54 11.44 -16.75
N TYR A 47 14.16 10.37 -17.19
CA TYR A 47 14.96 10.31 -18.40
C TYR A 47 14.46 9.18 -19.29
N VAL A 48 13.90 9.55 -20.45
CA VAL A 48 13.29 8.62 -21.39
C VAL A 48 14.08 8.63 -22.69
N THR A 49 14.52 7.45 -23.10
CA THR A 49 15.20 7.19 -24.38
C THR A 49 14.48 6.07 -25.12
N GLY A 50 14.97 5.70 -26.31
CA GLY A 50 14.39 4.58 -27.06
C GLY A 50 14.40 3.24 -26.29
N SER A 51 15.43 3.01 -25.48
CA SER A 51 15.64 1.74 -24.78
C SER A 51 15.48 1.82 -23.26
N HIS A 52 15.63 2.99 -22.65
CA HIS A 52 15.51 3.18 -21.20
C HIS A 52 14.36 4.13 -20.87
N ASN A 53 13.59 3.79 -19.84
CA ASN A 53 12.65 4.69 -19.20
C ASN A 53 13.00 4.73 -17.72
N PHE A 54 13.91 5.64 -17.38
CA PHE A 54 14.47 5.80 -16.06
C PHE A 54 13.73 6.90 -15.31
N LYS A 55 13.42 6.66 -14.03
CA LYS A 55 12.85 7.65 -13.12
C LYS A 55 13.51 7.53 -11.76
N THR A 56 13.88 8.66 -11.18
CA THR A 56 14.42 8.74 -9.83
C THR A 56 13.77 9.91 -9.10
N GLY A 57 13.75 9.84 -7.77
CA GLY A 57 13.27 10.93 -6.96
C GLY A 57 13.47 10.69 -5.49
N PHE A 58 13.21 11.73 -4.73
CA PHE A 58 13.18 11.65 -3.28
C PHE A 58 12.07 12.54 -2.72
N GLN A 59 11.68 12.22 -1.51
CA GLN A 59 10.90 13.06 -0.64
C GLN A 59 11.56 13.05 0.73
N THR A 60 11.49 14.18 1.43
CA THR A 60 11.83 14.25 2.85
C THR A 60 10.82 15.11 3.55
N GLU A 61 10.50 14.73 4.79
CA GLU A 61 9.57 15.44 5.63
C GLU A 61 10.13 15.61 7.05
N GLU A 62 9.89 16.78 7.62
CA GLU A 62 10.18 17.11 9.02
C GLU A 62 8.87 17.52 9.71
N LEU A 63 8.70 17.07 10.95
CA LEU A 63 7.48 17.33 11.72
C LEU A 63 7.84 17.96 13.07
N ASN A 64 7.13 19.02 13.42
CA ASN A 64 7.21 19.68 14.71
C ASN A 64 5.81 19.75 15.32
N THR A 65 5.57 18.98 16.39
CA THR A 65 4.30 18.96 17.12
C THR A 65 4.49 19.48 18.53
N ASN A 66 3.73 20.51 18.88
CA ASN A 66 3.58 21.04 20.23
C ASN A 66 2.09 21.05 20.54
N ALA A 67 1.64 20.23 21.49
CA ALA A 67 0.22 20.11 21.83
C ALA A 67 0.03 20.19 23.34
N TYR A 68 -0.47 21.32 23.81
CA TYR A 68 -0.80 21.52 25.21
C TYR A 68 -2.18 20.95 25.51
N THR A 69 -2.27 20.09 26.51
CA THR A 69 -3.53 19.45 26.91
C THR A 69 -3.84 19.78 28.37
N ARG A 70 -5.10 20.12 28.64
CA ARG A 70 -5.59 20.38 30.00
C ARG A 70 -6.99 19.80 30.21
N VAL A 71 -7.30 19.45 31.44
CA VAL A 71 -8.66 19.18 31.92
C VAL A 71 -8.94 20.09 33.10
N ASN A 72 -10.15 20.63 33.22
CA ASN A 72 -10.52 21.42 34.39
C ASN A 72 -10.42 20.57 35.66
N GLY A 73 -9.75 21.11 36.68
CA GLY A 73 -9.47 20.40 37.93
C GLY A 73 -8.69 19.09 37.79
N ASP A 74 -8.13 18.79 36.61
CA ASP A 74 -7.44 17.53 36.30
C ASP A 74 -8.26 16.27 36.63
N VAL A 75 -9.58 16.39 36.52
CA VAL A 75 -10.53 15.35 36.89
C VAL A 75 -11.77 15.40 36.00
N THR A 76 -12.38 14.25 35.76
CA THR A 76 -13.71 14.14 35.14
C THR A 76 -14.56 13.17 35.94
N TYR A 77 -15.85 13.47 36.09
CA TYR A 77 -16.78 12.61 36.82
C TYR A 77 -17.68 11.81 35.90
N THR A 78 -17.98 10.58 36.32
CA THR A 78 -18.99 9.74 35.66
C THR A 78 -20.12 9.47 36.62
N PHE A 79 -21.32 9.75 36.16
CA PHE A 79 -22.56 9.59 36.90
C PHE A 79 -23.40 8.48 36.24
N ARG A 80 -24.38 7.98 36.98
CA ARG A 80 -25.46 7.14 36.48
C ARG A 80 -26.77 7.65 37.07
N ASN A 81 -27.62 8.21 36.22
CA ASN A 81 -28.93 8.76 36.60
C ASN A 81 -28.81 9.76 37.76
N GLY A 82 -27.88 10.71 37.66
CA GLY A 82 -27.63 11.75 38.66
C GLY A 82 -26.77 11.30 39.85
N THR A 83 -26.47 10.01 39.99
CA THR A 83 -25.64 9.49 41.09
C THR A 83 -24.18 9.37 40.64
N PRO A 84 -23.20 9.97 41.35
CA PRO A 84 -21.78 9.79 41.04
C PRO A 84 -21.36 8.31 41.21
N ILE A 85 -20.68 7.74 40.21
CA ILE A 85 -20.24 6.34 40.26
C ILE A 85 -18.72 6.16 40.08
N SER A 86 -18.04 7.08 39.39
CA SER A 86 -16.59 7.02 39.26
C SER A 86 -15.97 8.39 39.00
N ILE A 87 -14.69 8.48 39.35
CA ILE A 87 -13.84 9.64 39.11
C ILE A 87 -12.69 9.19 38.23
N THR A 88 -12.39 9.94 37.18
CA THR A 88 -11.17 9.77 36.38
C THR A 88 -10.24 10.93 36.65
N GLN A 89 -9.15 10.66 37.35
CA GLN A 89 -8.06 11.62 37.54
C GLN A 89 -7.17 11.62 36.30
N ARG A 90 -6.79 12.82 35.85
CA ARG A 90 -5.98 13.03 34.65
C ARG A 90 -4.60 13.50 35.04
N ALA A 91 -3.61 13.09 34.25
CA ALA A 91 -2.23 13.52 34.43
C ALA A 91 -1.94 14.89 33.77
N THR A 92 -2.97 15.72 33.57
CA THR A 92 -2.90 17.07 32.99
C THR A 92 -2.52 18.12 34.03
N PRO A 93 -2.16 19.35 33.63
CA PRO A 93 -1.79 19.73 32.28
C PRO A 93 -0.40 19.23 31.91
N TYR A 94 -0.16 19.09 30.61
CA TYR A 94 1.16 18.80 30.05
C TYR A 94 1.28 19.38 28.63
N LEU A 95 2.52 19.70 28.25
CA LEU A 95 2.87 20.06 26.89
C LEU A 95 3.52 18.86 26.19
N LEU A 96 2.84 18.29 25.20
CA LEU A 96 3.40 17.24 24.36
C LEU A 96 4.27 17.88 23.28
N ILE A 97 5.54 17.47 23.23
CA ILE A 97 6.55 17.92 22.27
C ILE A 97 7.06 16.71 21.49
N ALA A 98 6.64 16.55 20.24
CA ALA A 98 7.13 15.48 19.38
C ALA A 98 7.79 16.05 18.13
N ARG A 99 8.85 15.38 17.67
CA ARG A 99 9.66 15.83 16.54
C ARG A 99 10.01 14.67 15.61
N SER A 100 10.01 14.92 14.31
CA SER A 100 10.60 14.02 13.32
C SER A 100 11.77 14.74 12.65
N LYS A 101 12.99 14.19 12.80
CA LYS A 101 14.21 14.74 12.20
C LYS A 101 14.24 14.51 10.69
N ALA A 102 13.74 13.36 10.25
CA ALA A 102 13.70 12.99 8.86
C ALA A 102 12.70 11.85 8.66
N ASP A 103 11.76 12.05 7.75
CA ASP A 103 11.01 11.01 7.06
C ASP A 103 11.39 11.10 5.58
N LEU A 104 12.44 10.36 5.21
CA LEU A 104 13.07 10.41 3.90
C LEU A 104 12.75 9.15 3.12
N GLY A 105 12.22 9.31 1.92
CA GLY A 105 12.05 8.24 0.94
C GLY A 105 12.76 8.59 -0.36
N ALA A 106 13.68 7.75 -0.82
CA ALA A 106 14.36 7.90 -2.11
C ALA A 106 14.11 6.66 -2.98
N TYR A 107 13.98 6.83 -4.28
CA TYR A 107 13.73 5.73 -5.20
C TYR A 107 14.41 5.93 -6.55
N ALA A 108 14.75 4.82 -7.19
CA ALA A 108 15.18 4.78 -8.57
C ALA A 108 14.56 3.56 -9.25
N GLN A 109 14.02 3.76 -10.45
CA GLN A 109 13.40 2.72 -11.26
C GLN A 109 13.82 2.88 -12.72
N ASP A 110 14.12 1.77 -13.39
CA ASP A 110 14.42 1.72 -14.82
C ASP A 110 13.60 0.61 -15.49
N GLN A 111 12.95 0.96 -16.60
CA GLN A 111 12.46 0.00 -17.56
C GLN A 111 13.39 -0.03 -18.76
N TRP A 112 14.15 -1.12 -18.88
CA TRP A 112 15.17 -1.29 -19.91
C TRP A 112 14.77 -2.33 -20.96
N LYS A 113 14.63 -1.88 -22.21
CA LYS A 113 14.52 -2.73 -23.39
C LYS A 113 15.91 -3.18 -23.84
N VAL A 114 16.38 -4.29 -23.27
CA VAL A 114 17.65 -4.94 -23.67
C VAL A 114 17.60 -5.40 -25.13
N SER A 115 16.44 -5.87 -25.58
CA SER A 115 16.20 -6.24 -26.97
C SER A 115 14.70 -6.18 -27.28
N ASN A 116 14.32 -6.35 -28.56
CA ASN A 116 12.91 -6.45 -28.98
C ASN A 116 12.13 -7.58 -28.31
N LYS A 117 12.83 -8.52 -27.64
CA LYS A 117 12.23 -9.68 -26.98
C LYS A 117 12.42 -9.72 -25.48
N VAL A 118 13.15 -8.76 -24.90
CA VAL A 118 13.50 -8.76 -23.48
C VAL A 118 13.38 -7.35 -22.92
N THR A 119 12.52 -7.21 -21.91
CA THR A 119 12.42 -5.99 -21.09
C THR A 119 12.72 -6.35 -19.64
N LEU A 120 13.58 -5.55 -19.01
CA LEU A 120 13.89 -5.61 -17.59
C LEU A 120 13.19 -4.44 -16.91
N ASN A 121 12.55 -4.69 -15.77
CA ASN A 121 12.12 -3.65 -14.86
C ASN A 121 12.96 -3.80 -13.59
N LEU A 122 13.65 -2.74 -13.22
CA LEU A 122 14.50 -2.66 -12.06
C LEU A 122 13.98 -1.52 -11.19
N GLY A 123 13.90 -1.75 -9.89
CA GLY A 123 13.43 -0.78 -8.91
C GLY A 123 14.18 -0.95 -7.61
N ILE A 124 14.57 0.17 -7.01
CA ILE A 124 15.04 0.23 -5.64
C ILE A 124 14.40 1.43 -4.96
N ARG A 125 14.01 1.22 -3.71
CA ARG A 125 13.52 2.26 -2.82
C ARG A 125 14.22 2.15 -1.48
N TRP A 126 14.53 3.29 -0.91
CA TRP A 126 15.08 3.45 0.42
C TRP A 126 14.16 4.35 1.23
N ASP A 127 13.83 3.92 2.43
CA ASP A 127 13.03 4.69 3.38
C ASP A 127 13.79 4.81 4.71
N TYR A 128 13.75 5.99 5.31
CA TYR A 128 14.38 6.30 6.59
C TYR A 128 13.50 7.23 7.40
N PHE A 129 13.14 6.79 8.59
CA PHE A 129 12.33 7.57 9.52
C PHE A 129 13.07 7.69 10.85
N ASN A 130 13.18 8.90 11.38
CA ASN A 130 13.77 9.15 12.69
C ASN A 130 12.94 10.16 13.48
N GLY A 131 12.16 9.63 14.42
CA GLY A 131 11.44 10.40 15.43
C GLY A 131 12.23 10.56 16.71
N TYR A 132 11.98 11.66 17.43
CA TYR A 132 12.47 11.86 18.79
C TYR A 132 11.49 12.71 19.60
N VAL A 133 11.56 12.54 20.91
CA VAL A 133 10.80 13.30 21.90
C VAL A 133 11.82 14.13 22.69
N PRO A 134 11.87 15.46 22.51
CA PRO A 134 12.72 16.32 23.32
C PRO A 134 12.42 16.23 24.82
N ALA A 135 13.29 16.79 25.65
CA ALA A 135 13.01 16.94 27.07
C ALA A 135 11.69 17.71 27.26
N GLN A 136 10.83 17.20 28.13
CA GLN A 136 9.53 17.79 28.41
C GLN A 136 9.37 18.04 29.89
N ARG A 137 8.43 18.92 30.21
CA ARG A 137 8.01 19.16 31.59
C ARG A 137 6.51 19.33 31.62
N ALA A 138 5.94 19.13 32.79
CA ALA A 138 4.52 19.29 33.04
C ALA A 138 4.33 19.99 34.37
N GLY A 139 3.56 21.07 34.32
CA GLY A 139 3.17 21.84 35.49
C GLY A 139 3.99 23.09 35.73
N PHE A 140 4.62 23.62 34.68
CA PHE A 140 5.34 24.88 34.71
C PHE A 140 4.53 25.95 33.99
N GLY A 141 4.61 27.20 34.47
CA GLY A 141 3.88 28.33 33.86
C GLY A 141 4.23 28.54 32.38
N GLN A 142 5.46 28.19 32.00
CA GLN A 142 6.00 28.30 30.65
C GLN A 142 5.56 27.17 29.71
N ASP A 143 4.76 26.20 30.17
CA ASP A 143 4.25 25.12 29.33
C ASP A 143 3.07 25.58 28.46
N THR A 144 2.49 26.73 28.80
CA THR A 144 1.45 27.43 28.05
C THR A 144 1.88 28.87 27.81
N ASP A 145 1.30 29.53 26.82
CA ASP A 145 1.52 30.94 26.49
C ASP A 145 0.57 31.89 27.25
N GLY A 146 -0.07 31.40 28.33
CA GLY A 146 -1.06 32.16 29.09
C GLY A 146 -2.48 32.03 28.58
N TYR A 147 -2.74 31.14 27.62
CA TYR A 147 -4.08 30.90 27.04
C TYR A 147 -5.17 30.64 28.09
N TYR A 148 -4.83 29.98 29.20
CA TYR A 148 -5.74 29.76 30.33
C TYR A 148 -5.33 30.61 31.53
N ALA A 149 -5.47 31.94 31.39
CA ALA A 149 -5.20 32.86 32.48
C ALA A 149 -5.96 32.47 33.77
N GLY A 150 -5.24 32.47 34.90
CA GLY A 150 -5.78 32.12 36.22
C GLY A 150 -5.99 30.63 36.47
N ALA A 151 -5.72 29.75 35.50
CA ALA A 151 -5.76 28.30 35.73
C ALA A 151 -4.49 27.82 36.44
N SER A 152 -4.63 26.88 37.38
CA SER A 152 -3.46 26.15 37.88
C SER A 152 -2.78 25.40 36.74
N THR A 153 -1.46 25.55 36.66
CA THR A 153 -0.61 24.72 35.81
C THR A 153 -0.13 23.48 36.57
N VAL A 154 -0.11 23.48 37.89
CA VAL A 154 0.37 22.34 38.67
C VAL A 154 -0.76 21.34 38.86
N ASN A 155 -0.52 20.08 38.47
CA ASN A 155 -1.44 18.99 38.77
C ASN A 155 -1.48 18.78 40.29
N PRO A 156 -2.66 18.80 40.91
CA PRO A 156 -2.74 18.76 42.38
C PRO A 156 -2.35 17.40 42.99
N TRP A 157 -2.34 16.32 42.20
CA TRP A 157 -2.01 14.96 42.66
C TRP A 157 -0.60 14.52 42.28
N LEU A 158 -0.08 15.02 41.15
CA LEU A 158 1.21 14.62 40.58
C LEU A 158 2.30 15.70 40.73
N GLY A 159 1.93 16.93 41.09
CA GLY A 159 2.85 18.05 41.18
C GLY A 159 3.53 18.40 39.85
N GLN A 160 4.69 19.04 39.95
CA GLN A 160 5.54 19.37 38.81
C GLN A 160 6.38 18.16 38.40
N ARG A 161 6.50 17.93 37.10
CA ARG A 161 7.20 16.76 36.54
C ARG A 161 8.12 17.19 35.40
N THR A 162 9.23 16.48 35.27
CA THR A 162 10.20 16.62 34.17
C THR A 162 10.46 15.25 33.57
N PHE A 163 10.64 15.21 32.25
CA PHE A 163 10.89 14.02 31.47
C PHE A 163 12.12 14.24 30.60
N ASP A 164 13.06 13.31 30.68
CA ASP A 164 14.27 13.32 29.87
C ASP A 164 13.93 13.07 28.40
N PRO A 165 14.78 13.55 27.47
CA PRO A 165 14.57 13.33 26.05
C PRO A 165 14.66 11.83 25.72
N VAL A 166 13.85 11.40 24.76
CA VAL A 166 13.88 10.05 24.20
C VAL A 166 14.19 10.15 22.71
N ASP A 167 15.36 9.65 22.34
CA ASP A 167 15.78 9.60 20.94
C ASP A 167 15.34 8.29 20.26
N HIS A 168 15.29 8.31 18.92
CA HIS A 168 15.11 7.12 18.09
C HIS A 168 13.77 6.38 18.29
N VAL A 169 12.68 7.14 18.42
CA VAL A 169 11.33 6.62 18.70
C VAL A 169 10.32 7.00 17.60
N PRO A 170 10.13 6.14 16.59
CA PRO A 170 11.03 5.08 16.16
C PRO A 170 12.19 5.59 15.28
N ASN A 171 13.23 4.75 15.16
CA ASN A 171 14.27 4.88 14.16
C ASN A 171 14.22 3.67 13.22
N TRP A 172 13.72 3.88 12.00
CA TRP A 172 13.55 2.83 11.01
C TRP A 172 14.34 3.14 9.76
N LYS A 173 14.87 2.07 9.17
CA LYS A 173 15.56 2.10 7.89
C LYS A 173 15.20 0.86 7.12
N ASP A 174 14.68 1.04 5.90
CA ASP A 174 14.24 -0.06 5.05
C ASP A 174 14.74 0.11 3.61
N TRP A 175 14.95 -1.02 2.94
CA TRP A 175 15.32 -1.12 1.53
C TRP A 175 14.35 -2.06 0.83
N SER A 176 13.65 -1.53 -0.16
CA SER A 176 12.79 -2.32 -1.04
C SER A 176 13.42 -2.46 -2.42
N LEU A 177 13.47 -3.70 -2.91
CA LEU A 177 14.09 -4.08 -4.16
C LEU A 177 13.06 -4.77 -5.04
N GLU A 178 12.91 -4.31 -6.28
CA GLU A 178 12.04 -4.93 -7.27
C GLU A 178 12.82 -5.25 -8.53
N THR A 179 12.72 -6.49 -9.00
CA THR A 179 13.25 -6.89 -10.30
C THR A 179 12.25 -7.77 -11.03
N ALA A 180 12.00 -7.48 -12.30
CA ALA A 180 11.14 -8.28 -13.15
C ALA A 180 11.71 -8.41 -14.55
N ARG A 181 11.70 -9.63 -15.10
CA ARG A 181 12.12 -9.91 -16.48
C ARG A 181 10.93 -10.35 -17.30
N ARG A 182 10.60 -9.58 -18.34
CA ARG A 182 9.61 -9.94 -19.34
C ARG A 182 10.31 -10.45 -20.60
N ARG A 183 10.01 -11.70 -20.99
CA ARG A 183 10.40 -12.26 -22.29
C ARG A 183 9.20 -12.30 -23.22
N SER A 184 9.36 -11.80 -24.44
CA SER A 184 8.39 -11.97 -25.51
C SER A 184 8.36 -13.45 -25.89
N ARG A 185 7.29 -14.17 -25.53
CA ARG A 185 7.05 -15.50 -26.09
C ARG A 185 6.55 -15.30 -27.52
N CYS A 186 7.26 -15.89 -28.49
CA CYS A 186 6.69 -16.06 -29.82
C CYS A 186 5.48 -16.98 -29.67
N ARG A 187 4.27 -16.45 -29.85
CA ARG A 187 3.07 -17.25 -29.95
C ARG A 187 2.93 -17.66 -31.42
N TRP A 188 3.09 -18.95 -31.69
CA TRP A 188 2.75 -19.49 -32.99
C TRP A 188 1.23 -19.55 -33.08
N VAL A 189 0.64 -18.77 -33.98
CA VAL A 189 -0.76 -18.89 -34.32
C VAL A 189 -0.82 -19.70 -35.61
N VAL A 190 -1.28 -20.95 -35.51
CA VAL A 190 -1.54 -21.79 -36.67
C VAL A 190 -2.98 -21.56 -37.08
N THR A 191 -3.18 -20.79 -38.16
CA THR A 191 -4.49 -20.65 -38.81
C THR A 191 -4.64 -21.71 -39.89
N TRP A 192 -5.71 -22.49 -39.79
CA TRP A 192 -6.10 -23.44 -40.84
C TRP A 192 -7.05 -22.73 -41.82
N PRO A 193 -6.91 -22.95 -43.13
CA PRO A 193 -7.96 -22.54 -44.07
C PRO A 193 -9.26 -23.26 -43.69
N ASN A 194 -10.36 -22.53 -43.60
CA ASN A 194 -11.69 -23.07 -43.29
C ASN A 194 -12.01 -24.27 -44.19
N TRP A 195 -11.91 -25.49 -43.63
CA TRP A 195 -12.47 -26.70 -44.22
C TRP A 195 -13.49 -27.24 -43.23
N GLY A 196 -14.77 -27.02 -43.54
CA GLY A 196 -15.88 -27.43 -42.70
C GLY A 196 -16.06 -28.94 -42.70
N ARG A 197 -15.32 -29.68 -41.87
CA ARG A 197 -15.69 -31.03 -41.42
C ARG A 197 -15.23 -31.27 -39.98
N ARG A 198 -16.16 -31.74 -39.13
CA ARG A 198 -15.96 -32.06 -37.71
C ARG A 198 -15.01 -33.25 -37.56
N PHE A 199 -13.87 -33.07 -36.89
CA PHE A 199 -13.01 -34.16 -36.45
C PHE A 199 -13.36 -34.58 -35.02
N ARG A 200 -13.61 -35.87 -34.79
CA ARG A 200 -13.60 -36.48 -33.45
C ARG A 200 -12.20 -37.03 -33.20
N SER A 201 -11.53 -36.57 -32.15
CA SER A 201 -10.27 -37.16 -31.68
C SER A 201 -10.53 -38.20 -30.59
N ARG A 202 -9.76 -39.30 -30.60
CA ARG A 202 -9.56 -40.19 -29.45
C ARG A 202 -8.17 -39.94 -28.87
N PRO A 203 -7.99 -39.85 -27.54
CA PRO A 203 -6.68 -39.57 -26.96
C PRO A 203 -5.79 -40.82 -26.95
N ILE A 204 -4.54 -40.66 -27.39
CA ILE A 204 -3.44 -41.61 -27.17
C ILE A 204 -2.52 -40.99 -26.12
N PRO A 205 -2.10 -41.72 -25.08
CA PRO A 205 -1.33 -41.15 -23.98
C PRO A 205 0.15 -40.98 -24.37
N SER A 206 0.70 -39.78 -24.22
CA SER A 206 2.15 -39.56 -24.23
C SER A 206 2.60 -38.66 -23.07
N ARG A 207 3.79 -38.97 -22.54
CA ARG A 207 4.31 -38.59 -21.20
C ARG A 207 4.86 -37.16 -21.06
N HIS A 208 4.51 -36.20 -21.93
CA HIS A 208 4.90 -34.80 -21.75
C HIS A 208 3.67 -33.90 -21.62
N ARG A 209 3.51 -33.25 -20.46
CA ARG A 209 2.40 -32.33 -20.16
C ARG A 209 2.50 -31.06 -21.02
N SER A 210 1.93 -31.11 -22.21
CA SER A 210 1.48 -29.94 -22.97
C SER A 210 0.06 -29.61 -22.51
N ARG A 211 -0.18 -28.40 -21.99
CA ARG A 211 -1.53 -27.96 -21.60
C ARG A 211 -2.28 -27.57 -22.88
N LEU A 212 -3.17 -28.44 -23.34
CA LEU A 212 -4.09 -28.20 -24.45
C LEU A 212 -5.39 -27.63 -23.87
N SER A 213 -5.67 -26.35 -24.09
CA SER A 213 -6.97 -25.75 -23.74
C SER A 213 -7.76 -25.53 -25.04
N LEU A 214 -8.88 -26.22 -25.19
CA LEU A 214 -9.86 -25.95 -26.23
C LEU A 214 -10.71 -24.75 -25.81
N VAL A 215 -10.83 -23.77 -26.70
CA VAL A 215 -11.84 -22.70 -26.62
C VAL A 215 -12.85 -22.99 -27.73
N ASP A 216 -14.13 -23.11 -27.37
CA ASP A 216 -15.20 -23.49 -28.30
C ASP A 216 -15.40 -22.41 -29.39
N GLY A 217 -15.14 -22.77 -30.64
CA GLY A 217 -15.27 -21.96 -31.85
C GLY A 217 -14.64 -22.66 -33.06
N PRO A 218 -15.05 -22.38 -34.31
CA PRO A 218 -14.71 -23.23 -35.45
C PRO A 218 -13.21 -23.21 -35.73
N THR A 219 -12.59 -24.39 -35.56
CA THR A 219 -11.26 -24.78 -36.06
C THR A 219 -10.07 -23.92 -35.62
N ALA A 220 -9.84 -23.78 -34.31
CA ALA A 220 -8.52 -23.36 -33.80
C ALA A 220 -8.06 -24.30 -32.67
N ILE A 221 -7.04 -25.12 -32.93
CA ILE A 221 -6.30 -25.85 -31.90
C ILE A 221 -5.07 -25.00 -31.55
N GLU A 222 -5.05 -24.43 -30.36
CA GLU A 222 -3.93 -23.61 -29.89
C GLU A 222 -2.86 -24.51 -29.25
N ILE A 223 -1.73 -24.71 -29.94
CA ILE A 223 -0.62 -25.53 -29.45
C ILE A 223 0.60 -24.64 -29.20
N THR A 224 1.03 -24.58 -27.95
CA THR A 224 2.22 -23.82 -27.54
C THR A 224 3.44 -24.74 -27.52
N PHE A 225 4.40 -24.53 -28.43
CA PHE A 225 5.67 -25.28 -28.45
C PHE A 225 6.85 -24.42 -27.96
N PRO A 226 7.76 -24.97 -27.13
CA PRO A 226 8.95 -24.25 -26.66
C PRO A 226 10.09 -24.16 -27.71
N THR A 227 10.11 -25.00 -28.74
CA THR A 227 11.11 -25.00 -29.84
C THR A 227 10.48 -25.42 -31.17
N ALA A 228 11.06 -24.95 -32.30
CA ALA A 228 10.52 -25.17 -33.64
C ALA A 228 10.56 -26.66 -34.02
N ILE A 229 9.39 -27.28 -34.16
CA ILE A 229 9.22 -28.64 -34.68
C ILE A 229 8.35 -28.53 -35.94
N SER A 230 8.83 -29.07 -37.06
CA SER A 230 8.01 -29.26 -38.26
C SER A 230 6.88 -30.23 -37.91
N VAL A 231 5.64 -29.74 -37.85
CA VAL A 231 4.47 -30.59 -37.60
C VAL A 231 4.10 -31.27 -38.90
N ILE A 232 4.52 -32.52 -39.08
CA ILE A 232 3.98 -33.40 -40.11
C ILE A 232 2.78 -34.12 -39.48
N SER A 233 1.57 -33.64 -39.73
CA SER A 233 0.36 -34.39 -39.40
C SER A 233 0.08 -35.41 -40.50
N ARG A 234 0.17 -36.70 -40.19
CA ARG A 234 -0.29 -37.78 -41.08
C ARG A 234 -1.78 -38.00 -40.82
N ALA A 235 -2.64 -37.69 -41.79
CA ALA A 235 -4.02 -38.13 -41.79
C ALA A 235 -4.17 -39.29 -42.79
N THR A 236 -4.57 -40.45 -42.29
CA THR A 236 -4.98 -41.59 -43.12
C THR A 236 -6.49 -41.65 -43.14
N GLU A 237 -7.10 -41.49 -44.30
CA GLU A 237 -8.52 -41.74 -44.49
C GLU A 237 -8.70 -43.24 -44.79
N SER A 238 -9.43 -43.96 -43.95
CA SER A 238 -9.79 -45.36 -44.22
C SER A 238 -11.03 -45.38 -45.12
N ALA A 239 -10.91 -45.94 -46.32
CA ALA A 239 -12.05 -46.18 -47.19
C ALA A 239 -13.02 -47.19 -46.54
N PRO A 240 -14.34 -47.04 -46.73
CA PRO A 240 -15.33 -47.98 -46.20
C PRO A 240 -15.21 -49.38 -46.86
N PRO A 241 -15.64 -50.45 -46.16
CA PRO A 241 -15.32 -51.82 -46.55
C PRO A 241 -16.33 -52.30 -47.60
N SER A 242 -16.12 -52.00 -48.87
CA SER A 242 -16.68 -52.76 -50.01
C SER A 242 -16.30 -52.12 -51.34
N ALA A 243 -15.08 -52.35 -51.80
CA ALA A 243 -14.73 -52.42 -53.22
C ALA A 243 -13.28 -52.85 -53.36
N THR A 244 -13.08 -54.01 -53.96
CA THR A 244 -11.79 -54.52 -54.43
C THR A 244 -11.19 -53.54 -55.43
N ARG A 245 -9.93 -53.12 -55.15
CA ARG A 245 -9.03 -52.25 -55.93
C ARG A 245 -9.12 -50.76 -55.55
N THR A 246 -8.16 -50.32 -54.73
CA THR A 246 -7.94 -48.88 -54.49
C THR A 246 -6.46 -48.56 -54.68
N SER A 247 -6.21 -47.72 -55.67
CA SER A 247 -4.93 -47.08 -55.94
C SER A 247 -4.53 -46.16 -54.78
N GLU A 248 -3.26 -46.19 -54.40
CA GLU A 248 -2.68 -45.14 -53.57
C GLU A 248 -2.75 -43.82 -54.34
N ARG A 249 -3.63 -42.90 -53.91
CA ARG A 249 -3.54 -41.50 -54.34
C ARG A 249 -2.72 -40.74 -53.31
N THR A 250 -1.50 -40.36 -53.70
CA THR A 250 -0.69 -39.39 -52.99
C THR A 250 -1.39 -38.02 -53.07
N ILE A 251 -2.03 -37.60 -51.97
CA ILE A 251 -2.56 -36.24 -51.85
C ILE A 251 -1.40 -35.30 -51.48
N LEU A 252 -1.14 -34.32 -52.34
CA LEU A 252 -0.23 -33.20 -52.09
C LEU A 252 -0.75 -32.38 -50.90
N TRP A 253 -0.05 -32.41 -49.77
CA TRP A 253 -0.35 -31.56 -48.61
C TRP A 253 0.15 -30.13 -48.87
N ARG A 254 -0.77 -29.15 -48.89
CA ARG A 254 -0.38 -27.74 -48.74
C ARG A 254 -0.03 -27.48 -47.27
N LEU A 255 1.20 -27.00 -47.04
CA LEU A 255 1.64 -26.55 -45.73
C LEU A 255 0.69 -25.46 -45.19
N GLY A 256 0.23 -25.62 -43.94
CA GLY A 256 -0.38 -24.52 -43.19
C GLY A 256 0.62 -23.36 -43.06
N THR A 257 0.13 -22.13 -43.18
CA THR A 257 0.99 -20.95 -43.16
C THR A 257 1.41 -20.66 -41.72
N ILE A 258 2.62 -21.07 -41.35
CA ILE A 258 3.21 -20.71 -40.06
C ILE A 258 3.65 -19.25 -40.17
N ARG A 259 2.88 -18.32 -39.60
CA ARG A 259 3.33 -16.93 -39.44
C ARG A 259 4.02 -16.76 -38.09
N ARG A 260 5.24 -16.24 -38.15
CA ARG A 260 6.02 -15.81 -36.98
C ARG A 260 5.60 -14.38 -36.64
N CYS A 261 5.40 -14.07 -35.36
CA CYS A 261 5.53 -12.69 -34.89
C CYS A 261 7.00 -12.28 -34.92
#